data_AF-A0A2G8SLA9-F1
#
_entry.id   AF-A0A2G8SLA9-F1
#
_cell.length_a   1.000
_cell.length_b   1.000
_cell.length_c   1.000
_cell.angle_alpha   90.00
_cell.angle_beta   90.00
_cell.angle_gamma   90.00
#
_symmetry.space_group_name_H-M   'P 1'
#
loop_
_entity.id
_entity.type
_entity.pdbx_description
1 polymer ?
#
loop_
_entity_poly.entity_id
_entity_poly.type
_entity_poly.pdbx_seq_one_letter_code
_entity_poly.pdbx_strand_id
1 'polypeptide(L)'
;MEPVKQAELKSEVESALVPRPRAGSVANAVTVTALEVASSMAAMTVTKPDASETALVKGPGFEASIPGAAFVLVNARYPGQALTIDMVDRKTVVGYPTQFGQNQQWEFVPSGAGFAIRSMLPGGKKLYLSVGDWRGCEDVPVVVSAYPVAWEVEGSKKGIRIGWPNSDVGFELEEDYDGNSVNNKIVLRPTAPTRLSQVWRYHRVTTIQECK
;
A
#
# COMPACT_ATOMS: atom_id res chain seq x y z
N MET A 1 -39.83 -10.51 -40.54
CA MET A 1 -40.73 -10.75 -39.40
C MET A 1 -40.72 -12.24 -39.12
N GLU A 2 -39.93 -12.66 -38.15
CA GLU A 2 -39.89 -14.01 -37.59
C GLU A 2 -39.88 -13.89 -36.06
N PRO A 3 -40.61 -14.72 -35.30
CA PRO A 3 -40.69 -14.60 -33.85
C PRO A 3 -39.59 -15.40 -33.14
N VAL A 4 -38.82 -14.71 -32.30
CA VAL A 4 -37.86 -15.32 -31.36
C VAL A 4 -38.62 -15.79 -30.12
N LYS A 5 -38.55 -17.09 -29.84
CA LYS A 5 -39.14 -17.75 -28.67
C LYS A 5 -38.36 -17.40 -27.40
N GLN A 6 -39.06 -16.91 -26.39
CA GLN A 6 -38.58 -16.79 -25.02
C GLN A 6 -38.54 -18.19 -24.36
N ALA A 7 -37.45 -18.50 -23.68
CA ALA A 7 -37.34 -19.65 -22.79
C ALA A 7 -37.23 -19.15 -21.34
N GLU A 8 -38.22 -19.49 -20.53
CA GLU A 8 -38.22 -19.39 -19.07
C GLU A 8 -37.20 -20.36 -18.47
N LEU A 9 -36.42 -19.90 -17.48
CA LEU A 9 -35.76 -20.79 -16.52
C LEU A 9 -36.21 -20.38 -15.12
N LYS A 10 -37.11 -21.20 -14.55
CA LYS A 10 -37.46 -21.22 -13.13
C LYS A 10 -36.50 -22.18 -12.43
N SER A 11 -35.87 -21.76 -11.33
CA SER A 11 -35.28 -22.67 -10.36
C SER A 11 -35.58 -22.19 -8.95
N GLU A 12 -36.66 -22.73 -8.38
CA GLU A 12 -36.81 -22.92 -6.94
C GLU A 12 -36.33 -24.34 -6.63
N VAL A 13 -35.38 -24.51 -5.71
CA VAL A 13 -35.40 -25.63 -4.77
C VAL A 13 -34.91 -25.14 -3.42
N GLU A 14 -35.82 -25.33 -2.48
CA GLU A 14 -35.80 -25.01 -1.06
C GLU A 14 -35.11 -26.13 -0.25
N SER A 15 -34.72 -25.79 0.98
CA SER A 15 -34.71 -26.66 2.17
C SER A 15 -33.47 -27.50 2.48
N ALA A 16 -32.79 -27.14 3.59
CA ALA A 16 -32.73 -28.00 4.78
C ALA A 16 -32.09 -27.29 6.00
N LEU A 17 -32.95 -26.97 6.97
CA LEU A 17 -32.70 -26.87 8.42
C LEU A 17 -32.09 -28.22 8.93
N VAL A 18 -31.17 -28.36 9.92
CA VAL A 18 -31.20 -28.24 11.42
C VAL A 18 -29.82 -28.82 11.94
N PRO A 19 -29.48 -29.00 13.25
CA PRO A 19 -29.21 -28.09 14.39
C PRO A 19 -27.73 -28.06 14.91
N ARG A 20 -27.54 -27.10 15.85
CA ARG A 20 -26.45 -26.87 16.82
C ARG A 20 -25.94 -28.09 17.62
N PRO A 21 -24.70 -28.00 18.17
CA PRO A 21 -24.36 -28.57 19.46
C PRO A 21 -24.19 -27.52 20.58
N ARG A 22 -24.35 -28.06 21.79
CA ARG A 22 -24.63 -27.45 23.10
C ARG A 22 -23.39 -26.95 23.83
N ALA A 23 -23.64 -26.03 24.75
CA ALA A 23 -22.72 -25.53 25.77
C ALA A 23 -22.15 -26.62 26.68
N GLY A 24 -20.88 -26.46 27.04
CA GLY A 24 -20.21 -27.15 28.14
C GLY A 24 -19.44 -26.13 28.98
N SER A 25 -20.07 -25.71 30.08
CA SER A 25 -19.49 -24.89 31.15
C SER A 25 -18.88 -25.82 32.19
N VAL A 26 -17.60 -25.66 32.53
CA VAL A 26 -17.08 -26.10 33.83
C VAL A 26 -16.10 -25.05 34.33
N ALA A 27 -16.49 -24.41 35.43
CA ALA A 27 -15.70 -23.48 36.21
C ALA A 27 -14.55 -24.21 36.91
N ASN A 28 -13.39 -23.56 36.98
CA ASN A 28 -12.43 -23.80 38.05
C ASN A 28 -12.00 -22.46 38.62
N ALA A 29 -12.57 -22.13 39.76
CA ALA A 29 -12.07 -21.11 40.67
C ALA A 29 -10.89 -21.71 41.43
N VAL A 30 -9.73 -21.07 41.39
CA VAL A 30 -8.63 -21.36 42.31
C VAL A 30 -8.25 -20.06 43.01
N THR A 31 -8.21 -20.22 44.33
CA THR A 31 -8.00 -19.31 45.44
C THR A 31 -6.83 -18.35 45.28
N VAL A 32 -7.08 -17.08 45.59
CA VAL A 32 -6.06 -16.06 45.88
C VAL A 32 -5.68 -16.19 47.35
N THR A 33 -4.44 -16.54 47.64
CA THR A 33 -3.82 -16.35 48.96
C THR A 33 -2.86 -15.18 48.86
N ALA A 34 -3.20 -14.11 49.58
CA ALA A 34 -2.31 -13.01 49.87
C ALA A 34 -1.18 -13.48 50.79
N LEU A 35 0.05 -13.08 50.48
CA LEU A 35 1.13 -13.02 51.45
C LEU A 35 1.86 -11.69 51.24
N GLU A 36 1.64 -10.77 52.17
CA GLU A 36 2.48 -9.60 52.35
C GLU A 36 3.84 -10.04 52.92
N VAL A 37 4.93 -9.60 52.30
CA VAL A 37 6.20 -9.44 52.99
C VAL A 37 6.76 -8.07 52.61
N ALA A 38 6.86 -7.22 53.62
CA ALA A 38 7.45 -5.90 53.55
C ALA A 38 8.98 -5.95 53.45
N SER A 39 9.53 -4.79 53.07
CA SER A 39 10.90 -4.31 53.34
C SER A 39 11.96 -4.63 52.29
N SER A 40 12.41 -3.61 51.56
CA SER A 40 13.58 -2.82 51.98
C SER A 40 14.03 -1.88 50.85
N MET A 41 14.42 -0.67 51.23
CA MET A 41 14.95 0.37 50.35
C MET A 41 16.37 0.05 49.88
N ALA A 42 16.62 0.24 48.59
CA ALA A 42 17.90 0.71 48.10
C ALA A 42 17.67 1.56 46.84
N ALA A 43 18.06 2.83 46.94
CA ALA A 43 18.05 3.78 45.86
C ALA A 43 18.96 3.33 44.72
N MET A 44 18.39 3.14 43.54
CA MET A 44 19.13 3.26 42.28
C MET A 44 18.29 4.14 41.36
N THR A 45 18.83 5.33 41.12
CA THR A 45 18.39 6.28 40.10
C THR A 45 18.43 5.60 38.73
N VAL A 46 17.29 5.07 38.30
CA VAL A 46 17.09 4.69 36.89
C VAL A 46 16.58 5.93 36.18
N THR A 47 17.50 6.51 35.43
CA THR A 47 17.31 7.58 34.48
C THR A 47 16.05 7.38 33.65
N LYS A 48 15.24 8.44 33.62
CA LYS A 48 14.21 8.78 32.62
C LYS A 48 14.47 8.03 31.30
N PRO A 49 13.51 7.26 30.76
CA PRO A 49 13.62 6.85 29.37
C PRO A 49 13.57 8.14 28.57
N ASP A 50 14.76 8.56 28.15
CA ASP A 50 14.92 9.65 27.22
C ASP A 50 14.05 9.28 26.03
N ALA A 51 13.22 10.23 25.62
CA ALA A 51 12.55 10.17 24.35
C ALA A 51 13.65 10.19 23.29
N SER A 52 14.25 9.03 23.02
CA SER A 52 14.79 8.72 21.71
C SER A 52 13.60 8.64 20.77
N GLU A 53 13.09 9.83 20.46
CA GLU A 53 12.85 10.27 19.11
C GLU A 53 13.81 9.49 18.21
N THR A 54 13.31 8.36 17.70
CA THR A 54 13.87 7.69 16.55
C THR A 54 13.91 8.75 15.47
N ALA A 55 15.04 9.43 15.38
CA ALA A 55 15.36 10.32 14.29
C ALA A 55 15.18 9.47 13.03
N LEU A 56 14.08 9.76 12.32
CA LEU A 56 13.75 9.17 11.05
C LEU A 56 14.91 9.54 10.12
N VAL A 57 15.83 8.59 9.94
CA VAL A 57 16.98 8.77 9.06
C VAL A 57 16.41 8.95 7.64
N LYS A 58 16.28 10.21 7.21
CA LYS A 58 15.98 10.59 5.83
C LYS A 58 17.18 10.19 4.94
N GLY A 59 17.22 8.91 4.55
CA GLY A 59 18.23 8.26 3.69
C GLY A 59 19.49 7.77 4.44
N PRO A 60 20.17 6.66 4.06
CA PRO A 60 20.19 5.96 2.78
C PRO A 60 19.92 4.44 2.96
N GLY A 61 18.66 4.02 2.77
CA GLY A 61 18.30 2.60 2.62
C GLY A 61 17.72 2.27 1.26
N PHE A 62 17.66 3.26 0.36
CA PHE A 62 16.91 3.20 -0.88
C PHE A 62 17.86 3.34 -2.07
N GLU A 63 18.09 2.25 -2.79
CA GLU A 63 18.93 2.18 -4.00
C GLU A 63 18.37 2.97 -5.19
N ALA A 64 17.22 3.64 -5.05
CA ALA A 64 16.59 4.32 -6.18
C ALA A 64 17.28 5.60 -6.62
N SER A 65 18.33 6.03 -5.91
CA SER A 65 19.24 7.07 -6.39
C SER A 65 20.07 6.63 -7.59
N ILE A 66 20.04 5.35 -7.99
CA ILE A 66 20.73 4.85 -9.20
C ILE A 66 19.97 5.36 -10.43
N PRO A 67 20.52 6.33 -11.18
CA PRO A 67 19.85 6.87 -12.36
C PRO A 67 19.64 5.78 -13.41
N GLY A 68 18.48 5.77 -14.07
CA GLY A 68 18.16 4.79 -15.11
C GLY A 68 17.79 3.39 -14.62
N ALA A 69 17.73 3.15 -13.30
CA ALA A 69 17.22 1.90 -12.77
C ALA A 69 15.68 1.89 -12.79
N ALA A 70 15.10 0.80 -13.31
CA ALA A 70 13.66 0.56 -13.26
C ALA A 70 13.31 -0.28 -12.03
N PHE A 71 12.19 0.05 -11.39
CA PHE A 71 11.67 -0.62 -10.20
C PHE A 71 10.20 -0.97 -10.38
N VAL A 72 9.81 -2.14 -9.90
CA VAL A 72 8.40 -2.49 -9.69
C VAL A 72 8.09 -2.32 -8.22
N LEU A 73 7.04 -1.55 -7.93
CA LEU A 73 6.61 -1.22 -6.57
C LEU A 73 5.43 -2.11 -6.20
N VAL A 74 5.63 -3.02 -5.24
CA VAL A 74 4.67 -4.02 -4.79
C VAL A 74 4.16 -3.64 -3.40
N ASN A 75 2.85 -3.65 -3.20
CA ASN A 75 2.28 -3.28 -1.91
C ASN A 75 2.66 -4.29 -0.82
N ALA A 76 3.03 -3.82 0.37
CA ALA A 76 3.50 -4.68 1.45
C ALA A 76 2.37 -5.46 2.14
N ARG A 77 1.13 -4.93 2.13
CA ARG A 77 -0.07 -5.62 2.63
C ARG A 77 -0.56 -6.65 1.62
N TYR A 78 -0.59 -6.29 0.35
CA TYR A 78 -1.03 -7.15 -0.76
C TYR A 78 0.17 -7.43 -1.68
N PRO A 79 1.03 -8.42 -1.36
CA PRO A 79 2.27 -8.69 -2.11
C PRO A 79 2.04 -9.14 -3.56
N GLY A 80 0.80 -9.45 -3.93
CA GLY A 80 0.41 -9.74 -5.31
C GLY A 80 0.04 -8.49 -6.11
N GLN A 81 -0.04 -7.30 -5.52
CA GLN A 81 -0.47 -6.08 -6.21
C GLN A 81 0.68 -5.08 -6.37
N ALA A 82 0.93 -4.68 -7.61
CA ALA A 82 1.93 -3.69 -7.99
C ALA A 82 1.28 -2.36 -8.38
N LEU A 83 2.01 -1.27 -8.14
CA LEU A 83 1.69 0.07 -8.63
C LEU A 83 1.72 0.06 -10.15
N THR A 84 0.56 0.25 -10.79
CA THR A 84 0.37 -0.01 -12.21
C THR A 84 -0.37 1.14 -12.88
N ILE A 85 0.07 1.55 -14.07
CA ILE A 85 -0.72 2.43 -14.94
C ILE A 85 -1.81 1.59 -15.61
N ASP A 86 -3.06 2.04 -15.48
CA ASP A 86 -4.18 1.48 -16.22
C ASP A 86 -3.98 1.74 -17.72
N MET A 87 -3.91 0.66 -18.52
CA MET A 87 -3.67 0.75 -19.96
C MET A 87 -4.91 1.15 -20.76
N VAL A 88 -6.10 1.10 -20.16
CA VAL A 88 -7.35 1.52 -20.78
C VAL A 88 -7.37 3.04 -20.96
N ASP A 89 -7.05 3.80 -19.92
CA ASP A 89 -7.06 5.26 -19.94
C ASP A 89 -5.67 5.91 -19.98
N ARG A 90 -4.60 5.13 -19.72
CA ARG A 90 -3.19 5.56 -19.65
C ARG A 90 -2.96 6.76 -18.74
N LYS A 91 -3.80 6.92 -17.73
CA LYS A 91 -3.81 8.06 -16.82
C LYS A 91 -3.96 7.64 -15.37
N THR A 92 -4.81 6.66 -15.09
CA THR A 92 -5.10 6.22 -13.73
C THR A 92 -4.00 5.28 -13.24
N VAL A 93 -3.69 5.37 -11.94
CA VAL A 93 -2.77 4.47 -11.27
C VAL A 93 -3.54 3.58 -10.30
N VAL A 94 -3.35 2.28 -10.41
CA VAL A 94 -4.09 1.25 -9.66
C VAL A 94 -3.15 0.21 -9.07
N GLY A 95 -3.64 -0.53 -8.08
CA GLY A 95 -3.09 -1.83 -7.69
C GLY A 95 -3.55 -2.90 -8.67
N TYR A 96 -2.60 -3.54 -9.34
CA TYR A 96 -2.87 -4.63 -10.28
C TYR A 96 -1.97 -5.83 -10.00
N PRO A 97 -2.38 -7.07 -10.31
CA PRO A 97 -1.52 -8.24 -10.20
C PRO A 97 -0.10 -8.00 -10.72
N THR A 98 0.90 -8.32 -9.91
CA THR A 98 2.31 -8.13 -10.25
C THR A 98 2.67 -9.01 -11.46
N GLN A 99 3.01 -8.36 -12.57
CA GLN A 99 3.38 -8.97 -13.85
C GLN A 99 4.75 -8.47 -14.37
N PHE A 100 5.35 -7.48 -13.69
CA PHE A 100 6.61 -6.83 -14.08
C PHE A 100 6.60 -6.18 -15.47
N GLY A 101 5.41 -5.94 -16.03
CA GLY A 101 5.22 -5.27 -17.31
C GLY A 101 5.70 -3.81 -17.29
N GLN A 102 5.94 -3.22 -18.46
CA GLN A 102 6.43 -1.84 -18.58
C GLN A 102 5.50 -0.80 -17.92
N ASN A 103 4.19 -1.06 -17.88
CA ASN A 103 3.20 -0.22 -17.18
C ASN A 103 3.26 -0.34 -15.64
N GLN A 104 4.11 -1.22 -15.10
CA GLN A 104 4.37 -1.40 -13.67
C GLN A 104 5.78 -0.95 -13.27
N GLN A 105 6.57 -0.45 -14.24
CA GLN A 105 7.96 -0.08 -14.03
C GLN A 105 8.07 1.44 -13.85
N TRP A 106 8.81 1.80 -12.80
CA TRP A 106 8.98 3.17 -12.33
C TRP A 106 10.46 3.49 -12.13
N GLU A 107 10.83 4.73 -12.39
CA GLU A 107 12.17 5.25 -12.14
C GLU A 107 12.09 6.44 -11.19
N PHE A 108 12.99 6.48 -10.22
CA PHE A 108 13.09 7.58 -9.28
C PHE A 108 14.13 8.58 -9.78
N VAL A 109 13.67 9.75 -10.23
CA VAL A 109 14.53 10.82 -10.73
C VAL A 109 14.68 11.87 -9.62
N PRO A 110 15.90 12.17 -9.14
CA PRO A 110 16.11 13.21 -8.13
C PRO A 110 15.46 14.53 -8.54
N SER A 111 14.66 15.12 -7.65
CA SER A 111 13.91 16.36 -7.91
C SER A 111 13.70 17.15 -6.62
N GLY A 112 14.41 18.27 -6.48
CA GLY A 112 14.37 19.09 -5.28
C GLY A 112 14.80 18.31 -4.03
N ALA A 113 13.95 18.30 -3.00
CA ALA A 113 14.17 17.57 -1.75
C ALA A 113 13.72 16.09 -1.79
N GLY A 114 13.24 15.61 -2.94
CA GLY A 114 12.70 14.26 -3.09
C GLY A 114 12.92 13.70 -4.49
N PHE A 115 11.93 12.96 -5.00
CA PHE A 115 12.02 12.28 -6.29
C PHE A 115 10.80 12.56 -7.16
N ALA A 116 11.03 12.89 -8.42
CA ALA A 116 10.01 12.71 -9.45
C ALA A 116 9.98 11.24 -9.84
N ILE A 117 8.82 10.60 -9.73
CA ILE A 117 8.68 9.17 -10.03
C ILE A 117 8.14 9.04 -11.45
N ARG A 118 9.00 8.61 -12.38
CA ARG A 118 8.73 8.53 -13.82
C ARG A 118 8.28 7.13 -14.20
N SER A 119 7.27 7.04 -15.07
CA SER A 119 6.88 5.79 -15.71
C SER A 119 7.89 5.37 -16.77
N MET A 120 8.16 4.07 -16.85
CA MET A 120 8.98 3.46 -17.90
C MET A 120 8.14 2.96 -19.09
N LEU A 121 6.85 3.30 -19.15
CA LEU A 121 5.97 2.96 -20.27
C LEU A 121 6.52 3.59 -21.57
N PRO A 122 6.73 2.82 -22.65
CA PRO A 122 7.25 3.36 -23.90
C PRO A 122 6.19 4.18 -24.65
N GLY A 123 6.68 5.09 -25.49
CA GLY A 123 5.87 5.90 -26.38
C GLY A 123 5.34 7.20 -25.76
N GLY A 124 5.29 8.26 -26.58
CA GLY A 124 4.69 9.55 -26.20
C GLY A 124 5.55 10.42 -25.28
N LYS A 125 4.86 11.25 -24.48
CA LYS A 125 5.48 12.16 -23.51
C LYS A 125 5.86 11.37 -22.25
N LYS A 126 6.94 11.80 -21.58
CA LYS A 126 7.32 11.24 -20.26
C LYS A 126 6.18 11.47 -19.27
N LEU A 127 5.73 10.38 -18.64
CA LEU A 127 4.69 10.40 -17.63
C LEU A 127 5.30 10.26 -16.24
N TYR A 128 4.80 11.03 -15.29
CA TYR A 128 5.25 11.08 -13.91
C TYR A 128 4.07 10.90 -12.98
N LEU A 129 4.28 10.26 -11.83
CA LEU A 129 3.28 10.21 -10.77
C LEU A 129 2.94 11.62 -10.32
N SER A 130 1.64 11.86 -10.18
CA SER A 130 1.03 13.12 -9.80
C SER A 130 -0.28 12.85 -9.05
N VAL A 131 -0.98 13.92 -8.69
CA VAL A 131 -2.29 13.84 -8.04
C VAL A 131 -3.38 14.25 -9.01
N GLY A 132 -4.52 13.57 -8.92
CA GLY A 132 -5.73 13.90 -9.67
C GLY A 132 -6.45 15.11 -9.07
N ASP A 133 -7.70 15.28 -9.47
CA ASP A 133 -8.53 16.39 -9.00
C ASP A 133 -8.82 16.25 -7.48
N TRP A 134 -8.60 17.32 -6.73
CA TRP A 134 -8.76 17.38 -5.27
C TRP A 134 -10.19 17.77 -4.83
N ARG A 135 -11.12 17.98 -5.77
CA ARG A 135 -12.46 18.58 -5.51
C ARG A 135 -13.32 17.95 -4.40
N GLY A 136 -12.95 16.80 -3.82
CA GLY A 136 -13.64 16.17 -2.69
C GLY A 136 -12.88 16.11 -1.36
N CYS A 137 -11.59 16.50 -1.29
CA CYS A 137 -10.67 16.35 -0.15
C CYS A 137 -10.47 14.92 0.43
N GLU A 138 -11.41 14.01 0.20
CA GLU A 138 -11.33 12.59 0.56
C GLU A 138 -10.83 11.79 -0.64
N ASP A 139 -9.90 10.88 -0.38
CA ASP A 139 -9.41 9.86 -1.34
C ASP A 139 -8.91 10.43 -2.67
N VAL A 140 -7.99 11.39 -2.59
CA VAL A 140 -7.40 12.03 -3.78
C VAL A 140 -6.63 10.98 -4.60
N PRO A 141 -7.03 10.74 -5.86
CA PRO A 141 -6.43 9.67 -6.64
C PRO A 141 -5.01 10.04 -7.07
N VAL A 142 -4.12 9.06 -7.04
CA VAL A 142 -2.82 9.15 -7.70
C VAL A 142 -3.01 8.85 -9.18
N VAL A 143 -2.45 9.71 -10.02
CA VAL A 143 -2.54 9.63 -11.49
C VAL A 143 -1.16 9.79 -12.10
N VAL A 144 -1.05 9.60 -13.40
CA VAL A 144 0.12 10.04 -14.16
C VAL A 144 -0.15 11.33 -14.93
N SER A 145 0.87 12.19 -15.02
CA SER A 145 0.83 13.44 -15.76
C SER A 145 2.15 13.73 -16.48
N ALA A 146 2.14 14.66 -17.44
CA ALA A 146 3.36 15.11 -18.11
C ALA A 146 4.21 16.08 -17.25
N TYR A 147 3.70 16.50 -16.09
CA TYR A 147 4.35 17.46 -15.21
C TYR A 147 4.90 16.73 -13.98
N PRO A 148 6.23 16.73 -13.78
CA PRO A 148 6.83 16.04 -12.66
C PRO A 148 6.45 16.73 -11.35
N VAL A 149 6.15 15.92 -10.34
CA VAL A 149 5.98 16.34 -8.95
C VAL A 149 7.08 15.68 -8.14
N ALA A 150 7.72 16.45 -7.25
CA ALA A 150 8.65 15.88 -6.28
C ALA A 150 7.84 15.13 -5.21
N TRP A 151 8.24 13.91 -4.89
CA TRP A 151 7.65 13.08 -3.84
C TRP A 151 8.67 12.87 -2.74
N GLU A 152 8.23 12.89 -1.48
CA GLU A 152 9.06 12.50 -0.36
C GLU A 152 9.09 10.97 -0.29
N VAL A 153 10.28 10.38 -0.24
CA VAL A 153 10.43 8.92 -0.20
C VAL A 153 11.20 8.52 1.04
N GLU A 154 10.54 7.78 1.92
CA GLU A 154 11.11 7.32 3.18
C GLU A 154 11.38 5.83 3.12
N GLY A 155 12.65 5.45 3.30
CA GLY A 155 13.07 4.05 3.31
C GLY A 155 12.95 3.42 4.69
N SER A 156 12.51 2.15 4.74
CA SER A 156 12.49 1.34 5.95
C SER A 156 12.88 -0.11 5.64
N LYS A 157 13.10 -0.92 6.67
CA LYS A 157 13.35 -2.37 6.52
C LYS A 157 12.19 -3.12 5.84
N LYS A 158 10.97 -2.56 5.85
CA LYS A 158 9.76 -3.19 5.28
C LYS A 158 9.49 -2.78 3.83
N GLY A 159 10.19 -1.77 3.31
CA GLY A 159 9.90 -1.12 2.04
C GLY A 159 9.95 0.41 2.18
N ILE A 160 9.43 1.10 1.17
CA ILE A 160 9.35 2.56 1.13
C ILE A 160 7.94 3.07 1.43
N ARG A 161 7.87 4.30 1.94
CA ARG A 161 6.66 5.12 1.92
C ARG A 161 6.88 6.27 0.94
N ILE A 162 5.84 6.61 0.20
CA ILE A 162 5.86 7.72 -0.78
C ILE A 162 4.85 8.74 -0.29
N GLY A 163 5.34 9.91 0.11
CA GLY A 163 4.60 11.00 0.74
C GLY A 163 4.48 12.21 -0.16
N TRP A 164 3.36 12.91 -0.06
CA TRP A 164 3.19 14.23 -0.67
C TRP A 164 4.08 15.25 0.05
N PRO A 165 4.81 16.13 -0.67
CA PRO A 165 5.79 17.02 -0.06
C PRO A 165 5.26 17.88 1.08
N ASN A 166 6.05 17.97 2.15
CA ASN A 166 5.76 18.82 3.30
C ASN A 166 4.37 18.58 3.91
N SER A 167 3.91 17.33 3.88
CA SER A 167 2.63 16.93 4.44
C SER A 167 2.74 15.57 5.12
N ASP A 168 1.73 15.22 5.91
CA ASP A 168 1.58 13.91 6.54
C ASP A 168 0.79 12.93 5.65
N VAL A 169 0.62 13.21 4.37
CA VAL A 169 -0.21 12.40 3.46
C VAL A 169 0.66 11.55 2.55
N GLY A 170 0.30 10.28 2.34
CA GLY A 170 1.07 9.35 1.52
C GLY A 170 0.22 8.39 0.70
N PHE A 171 0.91 7.66 -0.19
CA PHE A 171 0.33 6.66 -1.07
C PHE A 171 -0.29 5.53 -0.25
N GLU A 172 -1.56 5.25 -0.48
CA GLU A 172 -2.27 4.11 0.06
C GLU A 172 -2.93 3.34 -1.08
N LEU A 173 -2.73 2.02 -1.08
CA LEU A 173 -3.56 1.12 -1.86
C LEU A 173 -4.90 0.97 -1.13
N GLU A 174 -5.99 1.41 -1.78
CA GLU A 174 -7.34 1.31 -1.23
C GLU A 174 -7.69 -0.16 -0.97
N GLU A 175 -8.31 -0.41 0.18
CA GLU A 175 -8.75 -1.73 0.59
C GLU A 175 -10.18 -1.93 0.12
N ASP A 176 -10.35 -2.78 -0.90
CA ASP A 176 -11.68 -3.30 -1.17
C ASP A 176 -12.06 -4.35 -0.14
N TYR A 177 -13.35 -4.37 0.18
CA TYR A 177 -13.96 -5.21 1.21
C TYR A 177 -13.64 -6.72 1.04
N ASP A 178 -13.41 -7.17 -0.19
CA ASP A 178 -13.19 -8.58 -0.52
C ASP A 178 -11.71 -8.98 -0.63
N GLY A 179 -10.78 -8.03 -0.51
CA GLY A 179 -9.32 -8.29 -0.52
C GLY A 179 -8.75 -8.93 -1.79
N ASN A 180 -9.56 -9.08 -2.85
CA ASN A 180 -9.20 -9.78 -4.09
C ASN A 180 -9.61 -9.01 -5.36
N SER A 181 -9.95 -7.74 -5.23
CA SER A 181 -10.27 -6.90 -6.38
C SER A 181 -9.01 -6.53 -7.15
N VAL A 182 -9.10 -6.70 -8.46
CA VAL A 182 -8.18 -6.08 -9.40
C VAL A 182 -8.58 -4.60 -9.55
N ASN A 183 -7.60 -3.73 -9.80
CA ASN A 183 -7.79 -2.29 -10.01
C ASN A 183 -8.17 -1.49 -8.75
N ASN A 184 -7.71 -1.93 -7.58
CA ASN A 184 -7.76 -1.12 -6.36
C ASN A 184 -7.17 0.26 -6.62
N LYS A 185 -7.84 1.31 -6.17
CA LYS A 185 -7.34 2.67 -6.40
C LYS A 185 -6.11 2.93 -5.56
N ILE A 186 -5.22 3.77 -6.09
CA ILE A 186 -4.15 4.36 -5.31
C ILE A 186 -4.59 5.76 -4.93
N VAL A 187 -4.66 6.03 -3.64
CA VAL A 187 -5.16 7.29 -3.09
C VAL A 187 -4.14 7.89 -2.14
N LEU A 188 -4.22 9.20 -1.96
CA LEU A 188 -3.50 9.91 -0.92
C LEU A 188 -4.30 9.89 0.38
N ARG A 189 -3.69 9.41 1.47
CA ARG A 189 -4.28 9.37 2.81
C ARG A 189 -3.30 9.76 3.91
N PRO A 190 -3.78 10.22 5.08
CA PRO A 190 -2.92 10.47 6.23
C PRO A 190 -2.04 9.25 6.54
N THR A 191 -0.76 9.51 6.72
CA THR A 191 0.27 8.50 6.91
C THR A 191 0.12 7.88 8.29
N ALA A 192 0.04 6.56 8.33
CA ALA A 192 -0.05 5.78 9.56
C ALA A 192 1.12 4.78 9.62
N PRO A 193 2.04 4.87 10.61
CA PRO A 193 3.25 4.05 10.68
C PRO A 193 3.00 2.54 10.65
N THR A 194 1.86 2.10 11.18
CA THR A 194 1.44 0.69 11.26
C THR A 194 0.71 0.20 10.00
N ARG A 195 0.29 1.09 9.11
CA ARG A 195 -0.53 0.76 7.94
C ARG A 195 0.33 0.23 6.80
N LEU A 196 0.26 -1.08 6.56
CA LEU A 196 1.05 -1.77 5.53
C LEU A 196 0.57 -1.49 4.09
N SER A 197 -0.69 -1.07 3.90
CA SER A 197 -1.20 -0.63 2.60
C SER A 197 -0.54 0.66 2.10
N GLN A 198 0.20 1.37 2.96
CA GLN A 198 1.01 2.53 2.62
C GLN A 198 2.50 2.23 2.42
N VAL A 199 2.90 0.96 2.59
CA VAL A 199 4.30 0.54 2.44
C VAL A 199 4.44 -0.22 1.11
N TRP A 200 5.50 0.11 0.37
CA TRP A 200 5.78 -0.44 -0.95
C TRP A 200 7.14 -1.13 -0.93
N ARG A 201 7.15 -2.44 -1.16
CA ARG A 201 8.39 -3.18 -1.47
C ARG A 201 8.79 -2.83 -2.90
N TYR A 202 10.08 -2.72 -3.17
CA TYR A 202 10.58 -2.40 -4.51
C TYR A 202 11.47 -3.54 -5.01
N HIS A 203 11.29 -3.87 -6.28
CA HIS A 203 12.11 -4.86 -6.98
C HIS A 203 12.79 -4.16 -8.14
N ARG A 204 14.13 -4.15 -8.15
CA ARG A 204 14.88 -3.65 -9.30
C ARG A 204 14.66 -4.59 -10.49
N VAL A 205 14.36 -4.02 -11.64
CA VAL A 205 14.17 -4.75 -12.90
C VAL A 205 15.23 -4.27 -13.88
N THR A 206 15.87 -5.22 -14.56
CA THR A 206 16.69 -4.89 -15.72
C THR A 206 15.73 -4.58 -16.85
N THR A 207 15.61 -3.32 -17.24
CA THR A 207 14.80 -2.92 -18.39
C THR A 207 15.27 -3.75 -19.59
N ILE A 208 14.40 -4.59 -20.14
CA ILE A 208 14.70 -5.27 -21.40
C ILE A 208 14.78 -4.14 -22.43
N GLN A 209 15.99 -3.82 -22.91
CA GLN A 209 16.13 -2.94 -24.06
C GLN A 209 15.33 -3.56 -25.20
N GLU A 210 14.37 -2.81 -25.74
CA GLU A 210 13.75 -3.19 -27.00
C GLU A 210 14.86 -3.31 -28.04
N CYS A 211 15.04 -4.52 -28.59
CA CYS A 211 15.79 -4.70 -29.82
C CYS A 211 15.10 -3.83 -30.88
N LYS A 212 15.80 -2.79 -31.32
CA LYS A 212 15.39 -1.95 -32.44
C LYS A 212 15.34 -2.74 -33.75
#